data_AF-A0A7Z0TFX6-F1
#
_entry.id   AF-A0A7Z0TFX6-F1
#
_cell.length_a   1.000
_cell.length_b   1.000
_cell.length_c   1.000
_cell.angle_alpha   90.00
_cell.angle_beta   90.00
_cell.angle_gamma   90.00
#
_symmetry.space_group_name_H-M   'P 1'
#
loop_
_entity.id
_entity.type
_entity.pdbx_description
1 polymer ?
#
loop_
_entity_poly.entity_id
_entity_poly.type
_entity_poly.pdbx_seq_one_letter_code
_entity_poly.pdbx_strand_id
1 'polypeptide(L)'
;MSTVRPASARTPDLPQADGRQRHLTSRQQPQSEEPGLPRARHRIHRDPYGIPHVWAPDALELARAQGVVTARDRGWQIEVERHRALGSSASFLGPEHLSWDVLARRARLADTARRCYEALDDGTAAWVRAYAEGVDSALPEAARRAPEFDHAGLRPGAWEPWVPLAVWLSHHLLFAGFPAKLWRDRVGSALGPDAVASFATDGPGTAGSNGWLLTPQRTTTGAPLLAGDPHRFIEAPGVYQQIRLACPEFDVVGLAVPGVPGIAHFGHTGHVAWAITNAMADYQDLYRERLRRTRRPDGTPAVEAWGPDGWEPADARTETFLVAGGDPVEAEIVETARGPVVVQGPIPDTAEEAEVETDASEAETDAAEADASDRGTALALRLPARVLGSLGFDALPALLRARTVADVDAALDEWVEPVNVVMAADTAGGLLHRVAGAVPVRPDANRRGLVDAWDPAAAWSGEWEAMPRGEVSDGRAVMANARGVATPLGSEFAAAHRARRIAELLDSRPRWSPADITAVHTDTFSPGASVLIARLVEPLAGLSPEAASLRRELDAWDRHMGA
;
A
#
# COMPACT_ATOMS: atom_id res chain seq x y z
N MET A 1 -32.68 -16.83 60.91
CA MET A 1 -33.47 -16.89 59.66
C MET A 1 -32.51 -17.09 58.50
N SER A 2 -32.65 -18.24 57.84
CA SER A 2 -32.09 -18.68 56.55
C SER A 2 -30.60 -18.44 56.22
N THR A 3 -29.82 -19.51 56.37
CA THR A 3 -28.55 -19.79 55.69
C THR A 3 -28.81 -20.42 54.32
N VAL A 4 -28.19 -19.93 53.25
CA VAL A 4 -28.00 -20.71 52.00
C VAL A 4 -26.60 -20.45 51.43
N ARG A 5 -25.87 -21.55 51.18
CA ARG A 5 -24.53 -21.67 50.59
C ARG A 5 -24.53 -21.35 49.08
N PRO A 6 -23.40 -20.93 48.48
CA PRO A 6 -23.25 -20.90 47.03
C PRO A 6 -22.99 -22.31 46.47
N ALA A 7 -23.63 -22.62 45.34
CA ALA A 7 -23.51 -23.88 44.62
C ALA A 7 -22.30 -23.88 43.67
N SER A 8 -21.59 -25.01 43.62
CA SER A 8 -20.47 -25.29 42.71
C SER A 8 -20.93 -25.39 41.26
N ALA A 9 -20.28 -24.67 40.35
CA ALA A 9 -20.41 -24.89 38.91
C ALA A 9 -19.64 -26.17 38.52
N ARG A 10 -20.33 -27.08 37.83
CA ARG A 10 -19.79 -28.32 37.28
C ARG A 10 -19.09 -28.06 35.94
N THR A 11 -17.93 -28.65 35.76
CA THR A 11 -17.24 -28.86 34.48
C THR A 11 -18.09 -29.75 33.56
N PRO A 12 -18.17 -29.50 32.23
CA PRO A 12 -18.78 -30.44 31.30
C PRO A 12 -17.78 -31.54 30.90
N ASP A 13 -18.21 -32.80 31.02
CA ASP A 13 -17.51 -33.99 30.56
C ASP A 13 -17.42 -34.06 29.04
N LEU A 14 -16.22 -34.34 28.52
CA LEU A 14 -15.96 -34.72 27.13
C LEU A 14 -16.43 -36.17 26.89
N PRO A 15 -17.14 -36.48 25.79
CA PRO A 15 -17.48 -37.86 25.47
C PRO A 15 -16.27 -38.61 24.89
N GLN A 16 -16.01 -39.79 25.45
CA GLN A 16 -15.02 -40.76 25.01
C GLN A 16 -15.32 -41.28 23.60
N ALA A 17 -14.29 -41.31 22.75
CA ALA A 17 -14.35 -41.92 21.42
C ALA A 17 -14.23 -43.44 21.52
N ASP A 18 -15.31 -44.16 21.21
CA ASP A 18 -15.28 -45.61 20.99
C ASP A 18 -15.11 -45.90 19.50
N GLY A 19 -14.09 -46.69 19.18
CA GLY A 19 -13.68 -46.99 17.82
C GLY A 19 -14.54 -48.06 17.18
N ARG A 20 -15.19 -47.75 16.05
CA ARG A 20 -15.65 -48.76 15.08
C ARG A 20 -15.49 -48.27 13.65
N GLN A 21 -14.50 -48.83 12.96
CA GLN A 21 -14.42 -48.83 11.50
C GLN A 21 -15.72 -49.41 10.91
N ARG A 22 -16.37 -48.64 10.04
CA ARG A 22 -17.37 -49.16 9.10
C ARG A 22 -17.01 -48.71 7.70
N HIS A 23 -16.54 -49.67 6.90
CA HIS A 23 -16.50 -49.54 5.45
C HIS A 23 -17.93 -49.34 4.93
N LEU A 24 -18.17 -48.23 4.24
CA LEU A 24 -19.37 -48.02 3.42
C LEU A 24 -18.92 -47.66 2.01
N THR A 25 -18.95 -48.67 1.14
CA THR A 25 -18.93 -48.53 -0.31
C THR A 25 -20.29 -48.03 -0.78
N SER A 26 -20.41 -46.74 -1.08
CA SER A 26 -21.60 -46.19 -1.75
C SER A 26 -21.33 -46.06 -3.25
N ARG A 27 -21.98 -46.92 -4.04
CA ARG A 27 -22.09 -46.78 -5.50
C ARG A 27 -22.89 -45.50 -5.80
N GLN A 28 -22.24 -44.50 -6.38
CA GLN A 28 -22.94 -43.37 -7.02
C GLN A 28 -23.60 -43.86 -8.31
N GLN A 29 -24.92 -43.69 -8.42
CA GLN A 29 -25.63 -43.72 -9.71
C GLN A 29 -25.34 -42.43 -10.47
N PRO A 30 -25.16 -42.46 -11.80
CA PRO A 30 -24.92 -41.27 -12.59
C PRO A 30 -26.21 -40.43 -12.68
N GLN A 31 -26.14 -39.19 -12.18
CA GLN A 31 -27.16 -38.18 -12.47
C GLN A 31 -27.06 -37.78 -13.94
N SER A 32 -28.22 -37.77 -14.59
CA SER A 32 -28.42 -37.36 -15.99
C SER A 32 -27.91 -35.93 -16.23
N GLU A 33 -27.05 -35.77 -17.23
CA GLU A 33 -26.48 -34.49 -17.67
C GLU A 33 -27.54 -33.63 -18.38
N GLU A 34 -27.68 -32.36 -17.99
CA GLU A 34 -28.44 -31.34 -18.72
C GLU A 34 -27.59 -30.69 -19.84
N PRO A 35 -28.17 -30.57 -21.04
CA PRO A 35 -27.76 -29.74 -22.17
C PRO A 35 -27.23 -28.32 -21.96
N GLY A 36 -25.92 -28.04 -21.93
CA GLY A 36 -25.43 -26.78 -22.53
C GLY A 36 -24.99 -25.59 -21.65
N LEU A 37 -24.69 -25.79 -20.37
CA LEU A 37 -23.80 -24.85 -19.66
C LEU A 37 -22.35 -25.38 -19.76
N PRO A 38 -21.36 -24.60 -20.23
CA PRO A 38 -19.97 -25.02 -20.15
C PRO A 38 -19.65 -25.34 -18.69
N ARG A 39 -19.20 -26.56 -18.39
CA ARG A 39 -18.70 -26.90 -17.06
C ARG A 39 -17.68 -25.84 -16.65
N ALA A 40 -17.81 -25.29 -15.44
CA ALA A 40 -16.83 -24.36 -14.89
C ALA A 40 -15.44 -25.00 -15.03
N ARG A 41 -14.53 -24.33 -15.76
CA ARG A 41 -13.18 -24.84 -16.00
C ARG A 41 -12.32 -24.79 -14.74
N HIS A 42 -12.75 -24.07 -13.72
CA HIS A 42 -12.09 -23.96 -12.42
C HIS A 42 -12.88 -24.63 -11.29
N ARG A 43 -12.19 -24.92 -10.19
CA ARG A 43 -12.75 -25.44 -8.93
C ARG A 43 -12.39 -24.49 -7.81
N ILE A 44 -13.37 -24.16 -6.97
CA ILE A 44 -13.19 -23.32 -5.78
C ILE A 44 -13.58 -24.16 -4.57
N HIS A 45 -12.65 -24.36 -3.66
CA HIS A 45 -12.88 -24.95 -2.34
C HIS A 45 -12.63 -23.86 -1.28
N ARG A 46 -13.48 -23.77 -0.26
CA ARG A 46 -13.21 -22.92 0.90
C ARG A 46 -12.91 -23.80 2.10
N ASP A 47 -11.88 -23.41 2.85
CA ASP A 47 -11.54 -24.06 4.10
C ASP A 47 -12.49 -23.63 5.25
N PRO A 48 -12.34 -24.15 6.47
CA PRO A 48 -13.20 -23.77 7.61
C PRO A 48 -13.16 -22.29 8.01
N TYR A 49 -12.15 -21.53 7.59
CA TYR A 49 -12.04 -20.09 7.81
C TYR A 49 -12.61 -19.27 6.65
N GLY A 50 -13.13 -19.94 5.61
CA GLY A 50 -13.67 -19.31 4.42
C GLY A 50 -12.61 -18.92 3.40
N ILE A 51 -11.34 -19.30 3.59
CA ILE A 51 -10.23 -18.97 2.69
C ILE A 51 -10.42 -19.72 1.37
N PRO A 52 -10.47 -19.02 0.21
CA PRO A 52 -10.61 -19.66 -1.08
C PRO A 52 -9.32 -20.36 -1.53
N HIS A 53 -9.48 -21.60 -1.96
CA HIS A 53 -8.52 -22.40 -2.70
C HIS A 53 -9.03 -22.58 -4.13
N VAL A 54 -8.40 -21.89 -5.07
CA VAL A 54 -8.80 -21.85 -6.46
C VAL A 54 -7.87 -22.72 -7.28
N TRP A 55 -8.45 -23.64 -8.04
CA TRP A 55 -7.72 -24.45 -9.00
C TRP A 55 -8.27 -24.26 -10.42
N ALA A 56 -7.41 -24.15 -11.41
CA ALA A 56 -7.78 -24.06 -12.83
C ALA A 56 -6.78 -24.82 -13.72
N PRO A 57 -7.14 -25.17 -14.97
CA PRO A 57 -6.30 -25.95 -15.88
C PRO A 57 -5.07 -25.17 -16.41
N ASP A 58 -5.09 -23.84 -16.37
CA ASP A 58 -4.03 -22.97 -16.86
C ASP A 58 -4.04 -21.62 -16.12
N ALA A 59 -2.97 -20.84 -16.28
CA ALA A 59 -2.81 -19.56 -15.59
C ALA A 59 -3.85 -18.49 -15.95
N LEU A 60 -4.39 -18.48 -17.18
CA LEU A 60 -5.39 -17.49 -17.60
C LEU A 60 -6.76 -17.78 -16.99
N GLU A 61 -7.19 -19.04 -17.02
CA GLU A 61 -8.43 -19.44 -16.34
C GLU A 61 -8.30 -19.31 -14.82
N LEU A 62 -7.09 -19.49 -14.26
CA LEU A 62 -6.84 -19.24 -12.85
C LEU A 62 -7.00 -17.76 -12.48
N ALA A 63 -6.47 -16.84 -13.30
CA ALA A 63 -6.63 -15.40 -13.11
C ALA A 63 -8.11 -14.99 -13.17
N ARG A 64 -8.85 -15.52 -14.15
CA ARG A 64 -10.31 -15.33 -14.26
C ARG A 64 -11.05 -15.85 -13.04
N ALA A 65 -10.71 -17.06 -12.59
CA ALA A 65 -11.32 -17.65 -11.40
C ALA A 65 -10.99 -16.86 -10.12
N GLN A 66 -9.78 -16.29 -10.02
CA GLN A 66 -9.41 -15.37 -8.94
C GLN A 66 -10.32 -14.13 -8.97
N GLY A 67 -10.51 -13.49 -10.13
CA GLY A 67 -11.43 -12.37 -10.30
C GLY A 67 -12.86 -12.68 -9.86
N VAL A 68 -13.38 -13.86 -10.24
CA VAL A 68 -14.70 -14.35 -9.81
C VAL A 68 -14.80 -14.47 -8.29
N VAL A 69 -13.78 -15.04 -7.64
CA VAL A 69 -13.73 -15.19 -6.18
C VAL A 69 -13.64 -13.84 -5.49
N THR A 70 -12.78 -12.94 -5.98
CA THR A 70 -12.65 -11.61 -5.42
C THR A 70 -13.96 -10.82 -5.53
N ALA A 71 -14.64 -10.83 -6.68
CA ALA A 71 -15.94 -10.17 -6.82
C ALA A 71 -17.00 -10.73 -5.87
N ARG A 72 -17.04 -12.06 -5.69
CA ARG A 72 -18.01 -12.70 -4.80
C ARG A 72 -17.81 -12.36 -3.33
N ASP A 73 -16.56 -12.18 -2.92
CA ASP A 73 -16.18 -11.96 -1.52
C ASP A 73 -16.07 -10.49 -1.16
N ARG A 74 -15.63 -9.67 -2.11
CA ARG A 74 -15.20 -8.28 -1.93
C ARG A 74 -15.86 -7.32 -2.90
N GLY A 75 -17.01 -7.70 -3.48
CA GLY A 75 -17.69 -6.94 -4.54
C GLY A 75 -17.89 -5.45 -4.23
N TRP A 76 -18.37 -5.12 -3.02
CA TRP A 76 -18.51 -3.72 -2.60
C TRP A 76 -17.16 -3.01 -2.48
N GLN A 77 -16.19 -3.64 -1.81
CA GLN A 77 -14.84 -3.09 -1.63
C GLN A 77 -14.18 -2.78 -2.98
N ILE A 78 -14.14 -3.74 -3.90
CA ILE A 78 -13.46 -3.55 -5.18
C ILE A 78 -14.17 -2.50 -6.05
N GLU A 79 -15.49 -2.36 -5.95
CA GLU A 79 -16.22 -1.34 -6.68
C GLU A 79 -15.96 0.06 -6.13
N VAL A 80 -15.90 0.20 -4.79
CA VAL A 80 -15.44 1.45 -4.16
C VAL A 80 -14.01 1.78 -4.60
N GLU A 81 -13.10 0.81 -4.59
CA GLU A 81 -11.71 1.04 -5.03
C GLU A 81 -11.60 1.39 -6.52
N ARG A 82 -12.42 0.79 -7.39
CA ARG A 82 -12.53 1.19 -8.80
C ARG A 82 -12.95 2.66 -8.90
N HIS A 83 -13.98 3.07 -8.18
CA HIS A 83 -14.43 4.47 -8.18
C HIS A 83 -13.42 5.44 -7.58
N ARG A 84 -12.71 5.04 -6.52
CA ARG A 84 -11.61 5.81 -5.92
C ARG A 84 -10.47 6.00 -6.91
N ALA A 85 -10.10 4.96 -7.66
CA ALA A 85 -9.04 5.05 -8.68
C ALA A 85 -9.45 5.93 -9.89
N LEU A 86 -10.74 5.96 -10.22
CA LEU A 86 -11.31 6.80 -11.28
C LEU A 86 -11.62 8.24 -10.84
N GLY A 87 -11.57 8.51 -9.53
CA GLY A 87 -12.03 9.76 -8.94
C GLY A 87 -13.51 10.03 -9.18
N SER A 88 -14.36 9.11 -8.75
CA SER A 88 -15.83 9.22 -8.87
C SER A 88 -16.59 8.64 -7.65
N SER A 89 -15.89 8.39 -6.55
CA SER A 89 -16.47 7.85 -5.32
C SER A 89 -17.49 8.79 -4.65
N ALA A 90 -17.31 10.10 -4.78
CA ALA A 90 -18.24 11.12 -4.27
C ALA A 90 -19.63 11.04 -4.89
N SER A 91 -19.75 10.48 -6.09
CA SER A 91 -21.02 10.38 -6.82
C SER A 91 -22.08 9.49 -6.14
N PHE A 92 -21.65 8.61 -5.23
CA PHE A 92 -22.54 7.74 -4.45
C PHE A 92 -22.23 7.71 -2.96
N LEU A 93 -21.03 8.14 -2.53
CA LEU A 93 -20.68 8.22 -1.11
C LEU A 93 -20.86 9.61 -0.52
N GLY A 94 -20.88 10.67 -1.34
CA GLY A 94 -21.11 12.04 -0.86
C GLY A 94 -19.88 12.94 -0.84
N PRO A 95 -20.05 14.18 -0.35
CA PRO A 95 -19.05 15.26 -0.47
C PRO A 95 -17.73 14.99 0.25
N GLU A 96 -17.71 14.17 1.30
CA GLU A 96 -16.49 13.82 2.04
C GLU A 96 -15.47 13.04 1.18
N HIS A 97 -15.91 12.48 0.05
CA HIS A 97 -15.07 11.75 -0.90
C HIS A 97 -14.57 12.63 -2.07
N LEU A 98 -15.07 13.85 -2.21
CA LEU A 98 -14.76 14.72 -3.35
C LEU A 98 -13.28 15.11 -3.42
N SER A 99 -12.65 15.38 -2.27
CA SER A 99 -11.23 15.77 -2.22
C SER A 99 -10.31 14.68 -2.78
N TRP A 100 -10.60 13.42 -2.45
CA TRP A 100 -9.91 12.26 -3.02
C TRP A 100 -10.18 12.13 -4.52
N ASP A 101 -11.44 12.29 -4.94
CA ASP A 101 -11.79 12.18 -6.35
C ASP A 101 -11.05 13.21 -7.22
N VAL A 102 -11.03 14.47 -6.76
CA VAL A 102 -10.29 15.55 -7.42
C VAL A 102 -8.79 15.21 -7.48
N LEU A 103 -8.20 14.74 -6.37
CA LEU A 103 -6.80 14.31 -6.34
C LEU A 103 -6.54 13.17 -7.33
N ALA A 104 -7.38 12.13 -7.37
CA ALA A 104 -7.18 10.97 -8.25
C ALA A 104 -7.19 11.36 -9.74
N ARG A 105 -8.08 12.27 -10.14
CA ARG A 105 -8.13 12.78 -11.52
C ARG A 105 -7.00 13.75 -11.83
N ARG A 106 -6.66 14.64 -10.88
CA ARG A 106 -5.52 15.55 -11.00
C ARG A 106 -4.20 14.80 -11.12
N ALA A 107 -3.98 13.77 -10.29
CA ALA A 107 -2.84 12.85 -10.36
C ALA A 107 -2.88 11.92 -11.58
N ARG A 108 -3.95 11.97 -12.38
CA ARG A 108 -4.11 11.20 -13.63
C ARG A 108 -3.95 9.69 -13.40
N LEU A 109 -4.51 9.15 -12.32
CA LEU A 109 -4.34 7.74 -11.95
C LEU A 109 -4.83 6.78 -13.04
N ALA A 110 -6.07 6.99 -13.51
CA ALA A 110 -6.65 6.14 -14.56
C ALA A 110 -5.90 6.23 -15.91
N ASP A 111 -5.40 7.41 -16.26
CA ASP A 111 -4.60 7.62 -17.48
C ASP A 111 -3.24 6.89 -17.37
N THR A 112 -2.57 7.03 -16.23
CA THR A 112 -1.31 6.33 -15.94
C THR A 112 -1.51 4.81 -16.01
N ALA A 113 -2.58 4.29 -15.39
CA ALA A 113 -2.90 2.87 -15.43
C ALA A 113 -3.14 2.33 -16.85
N ARG A 114 -3.81 3.10 -17.71
CA ARG A 114 -4.00 2.73 -19.13
C ARG A 114 -2.68 2.63 -19.86
N ARG A 115 -1.83 3.66 -19.74
CA ARG A 115 -0.49 3.67 -20.34
C ARG A 115 0.34 2.47 -19.87
N CYS A 116 0.33 2.19 -18.57
CA CYS A 116 1.03 1.04 -18.02
C CYS A 116 0.49 -0.29 -18.56
N TYR A 117 -0.82 -0.44 -18.69
CA TYR A 117 -1.41 -1.66 -19.24
C TYR A 117 -1.11 -1.83 -20.73
N GLU A 118 -1.16 -0.75 -21.51
CA GLU A 118 -0.83 -0.74 -22.94
C GLU A 118 0.65 -1.07 -23.21
N ALA A 119 1.53 -0.85 -22.22
CA ALA A 119 2.95 -1.16 -22.30
C ALA A 119 3.32 -2.57 -21.83
N LEU A 120 2.38 -3.34 -21.25
CA LEU A 120 2.62 -4.72 -20.81
C LEU A 120 2.93 -5.65 -21.99
N ASP A 121 3.66 -6.73 -21.72
CA ASP A 121 3.77 -7.81 -22.69
C ASP A 121 2.40 -8.49 -22.93
N ASP A 122 2.20 -9.06 -24.12
CA ASP A 122 0.93 -9.67 -24.53
C ASP A 122 0.43 -10.74 -23.53
N GLY A 123 1.34 -11.50 -22.93
CA GLY A 123 1.04 -12.54 -21.95
C GLY A 123 0.54 -11.95 -20.63
N THR A 124 1.24 -10.97 -20.09
CA THR A 124 0.84 -10.27 -18.87
C THR A 124 -0.45 -9.48 -19.08
N ALA A 125 -0.60 -8.77 -20.20
CA ALA A 125 -1.84 -8.07 -20.56
C ALA A 125 -3.05 -9.03 -20.65
N ALA A 126 -2.88 -10.20 -21.28
CA ALA A 126 -3.92 -11.22 -21.35
C ALA A 126 -4.28 -11.79 -19.96
N TRP A 127 -3.29 -11.96 -19.09
CA TRP A 127 -3.47 -12.46 -17.73
C TRP A 127 -4.23 -11.46 -16.84
N VAL A 128 -3.87 -10.17 -16.88
CA VAL A 128 -4.60 -9.10 -16.17
C VAL A 128 -6.03 -8.96 -16.70
N ARG A 129 -6.21 -9.01 -18.02
CA ARG A 129 -7.55 -8.99 -18.65
C ARG A 129 -8.43 -10.14 -18.19
N ALA A 130 -7.88 -11.36 -18.13
CA ALA A 130 -8.64 -12.52 -17.68
C ALA A 130 -9.16 -12.34 -16.24
N TYR A 131 -8.38 -11.74 -15.35
CA TYR A 131 -8.84 -11.37 -14.01
C TYR A 131 -10.00 -10.37 -14.04
N ALA A 132 -9.87 -9.28 -14.81
CA ALA A 132 -10.92 -8.27 -14.93
C ALA A 132 -12.23 -8.85 -15.49
N GLU A 133 -12.16 -9.70 -16.52
CA GLU A 133 -13.31 -10.45 -17.05
C GLU A 133 -13.95 -11.35 -15.98
N GLY A 134 -13.12 -11.95 -15.12
CA GLY A 134 -13.57 -12.75 -13.99
C GLY A 134 -14.38 -11.92 -12.98
N VAL A 135 -13.87 -10.74 -12.63
CA VAL A 135 -14.58 -9.78 -11.78
C VAL A 135 -15.92 -9.40 -12.40
N ASP A 136 -15.91 -8.93 -13.65
CA ASP A 136 -17.11 -8.51 -14.37
C ASP A 136 -18.17 -9.60 -14.46
N SER A 137 -17.77 -10.85 -14.70
CA SER A 137 -18.70 -11.96 -14.83
C SER A 137 -19.47 -12.26 -13.53
N ALA A 138 -18.89 -11.96 -12.37
CA ALA A 138 -19.41 -12.32 -11.06
C ALA A 138 -19.98 -11.12 -10.28
N LEU A 139 -19.55 -9.90 -10.61
CA LEU A 139 -19.91 -8.68 -9.88
C LEU A 139 -21.41 -8.38 -9.86
N PRO A 140 -22.20 -8.57 -10.94
CA PRO A 140 -23.65 -8.35 -10.88
C PRO A 140 -24.39 -9.22 -9.85
N GLU A 141 -23.97 -10.49 -9.69
CA GLU A 141 -24.52 -11.38 -8.66
C GLU A 141 -23.97 -11.06 -7.28
N ALA A 142 -22.71 -10.61 -7.17
CA ALA A 142 -22.17 -10.15 -5.90
C ALA A 142 -22.91 -8.89 -5.40
N ALA A 143 -23.17 -7.93 -6.29
CA ALA A 143 -23.88 -6.70 -5.96
C ALA A 143 -25.30 -6.96 -5.44
N ARG A 144 -26.02 -7.93 -6.01
CA ARG A 144 -27.35 -8.34 -5.51
C ARG A 144 -27.36 -8.92 -4.09
N ARG A 145 -26.21 -9.40 -3.60
CA ARG A 145 -26.06 -10.03 -2.28
C ARG A 145 -25.46 -9.08 -1.24
N ALA A 146 -24.98 -7.92 -1.66
CA ALA A 146 -24.31 -6.93 -0.82
C ALA A 146 -25.24 -5.72 -0.62
N PRO A 147 -25.83 -5.53 0.58
CA PRO A 147 -26.80 -4.47 0.84
C PRO A 147 -26.23 -3.05 0.64
N GLU A 148 -24.91 -2.89 0.68
CA GLU A 148 -24.21 -1.63 0.46
C GLU A 148 -24.51 -1.03 -0.93
N PHE A 149 -24.64 -1.86 -1.96
CA PHE A 149 -24.98 -1.39 -3.31
C PHE A 149 -26.38 -0.78 -3.37
N ASP A 150 -27.37 -1.43 -2.75
CA ASP A 150 -28.74 -0.93 -2.70
C ASP A 150 -28.83 0.33 -1.82
N HIS A 151 -28.11 0.36 -0.70
CA HIS A 151 -28.06 1.52 0.19
C HIS A 151 -27.48 2.76 -0.50
N ALA A 152 -26.39 2.58 -1.25
CA ALA A 152 -25.74 3.66 -2.00
C ALA A 152 -26.42 3.97 -3.34
N GLY A 153 -27.41 3.16 -3.77
CA GLY A 153 -28.00 3.26 -5.11
C GLY A 153 -27.01 2.98 -6.24
N LEU A 154 -25.89 2.31 -5.95
CA LEU A 154 -24.83 2.05 -6.90
C LEU A 154 -25.16 0.80 -7.75
N ARG A 155 -24.85 0.88 -9.04
CA ARG A 155 -24.84 -0.28 -9.94
C ARG A 155 -23.40 -0.60 -10.29
N PRO A 156 -23.00 -1.88 -10.27
CA PRO A 156 -21.63 -2.25 -10.61
C PRO A 156 -21.31 -1.85 -12.05
N GLY A 157 -20.17 -1.18 -12.25
CA GLY A 157 -19.65 -0.82 -13.55
C GLY A 157 -18.82 -1.93 -14.19
N ALA A 158 -18.41 -1.69 -15.45
CA ALA A 158 -17.50 -2.58 -16.16
C ALA A 158 -16.06 -2.44 -15.66
N TRP A 159 -15.37 -3.57 -15.58
CA TRP A 159 -13.96 -3.69 -15.21
C TRP A 159 -13.11 -3.77 -16.47
N GLU A 160 -12.69 -2.59 -16.92
CA GLU A 160 -11.72 -2.50 -17.99
C GLU A 160 -10.38 -3.17 -17.59
N PRO A 161 -9.61 -3.72 -18.55
CA PRO A 161 -8.41 -4.50 -18.25
C PRO A 161 -7.30 -3.74 -17.51
N TRP A 162 -7.29 -2.41 -17.57
CA TRP A 162 -6.33 -1.55 -16.87
C TRP A 162 -6.78 -1.17 -15.44
N VAL A 163 -8.02 -1.47 -15.04
CA VAL A 163 -8.54 -1.16 -13.69
C VAL A 163 -7.67 -1.76 -12.58
N PRO A 164 -7.17 -3.01 -12.66
CA PRO A 164 -6.27 -3.53 -11.64
C PRO A 164 -5.02 -2.68 -11.38
N LEU A 165 -4.44 -2.10 -12.43
CA LEU A 165 -3.30 -1.19 -12.33
C LEU A 165 -3.71 0.15 -11.69
N ALA A 166 -4.91 0.64 -11.99
CA ALA A 166 -5.45 1.86 -11.38
C ALA A 166 -5.72 1.68 -9.88
N VAL A 167 -6.28 0.53 -9.49
CA VAL A 167 -6.46 0.14 -8.09
C VAL A 167 -5.11 0.07 -7.39
N TRP A 168 -4.09 -0.53 -8.01
CA TRP A 168 -2.73 -0.58 -7.47
C TRP A 168 -2.16 0.81 -7.21
N LEU A 169 -2.24 1.71 -8.20
CA LEU A 169 -1.79 3.11 -8.08
C LEU A 169 -2.54 3.86 -6.97
N SER A 170 -3.86 3.74 -6.91
CA SER A 170 -4.73 4.36 -5.90
C SER A 170 -4.28 4.01 -4.47
N HIS A 171 -3.98 2.73 -4.22
CA HIS A 171 -3.54 2.26 -2.90
C HIS A 171 -2.16 2.78 -2.49
N HIS A 172 -1.28 3.05 -3.46
CA HIS A 172 0.13 3.34 -3.20
C HIS A 172 0.52 4.81 -3.37
N LEU A 173 -0.33 5.64 -3.98
CA LEU A 173 -0.09 7.06 -4.23
C LEU A 173 0.33 7.82 -2.95
N LEU A 174 -0.45 7.68 -1.87
CA LEU A 174 -0.18 8.35 -0.58
C LEU A 174 0.75 7.56 0.35
N PHE A 175 1.11 6.33 -0.02
CA PHE A 175 2.08 5.52 0.72
C PHE A 175 3.54 5.88 0.41
N ALA A 176 3.73 6.79 -0.55
CA ALA A 176 4.99 7.24 -1.11
C ALA A 176 5.47 8.56 -0.47
N GLY A 177 6.52 9.19 -1.04
CA GLY A 177 7.25 10.28 -0.39
C GLY A 177 6.61 11.67 -0.44
N PHE A 178 5.69 11.95 -1.37
CA PHE A 178 5.23 13.33 -1.56
C PHE A 178 4.40 13.92 -0.39
N PRO A 179 3.53 13.17 0.33
CA PRO A 179 2.80 13.73 1.46
C PRO A 179 3.75 14.23 2.56
N ALA A 180 4.86 13.51 2.78
CA ALA A 180 5.89 13.91 3.70
C ALA A 180 6.64 15.18 3.26
N LYS A 181 6.85 15.36 1.94
CA LYS A 181 7.44 16.61 1.40
C LYS A 181 6.55 17.82 1.70
N LEU A 182 5.24 17.69 1.50
CA LEU A 182 4.27 18.74 1.83
C LEU A 182 4.30 19.07 3.34
N TRP A 183 4.37 18.04 4.19
CA TRP A 183 4.50 18.25 5.63
C TRP A 183 5.79 19.00 5.99
N ARG A 184 6.95 18.60 5.44
CA ARG A 184 8.22 19.26 5.70
C ARG A 184 8.24 20.71 5.20
N ASP A 185 7.63 20.99 4.06
CA ASP A 185 7.44 22.35 3.56
C ASP A 185 6.66 23.20 4.56
N ARG A 186 5.52 22.67 5.05
CA ARG A 186 4.69 23.35 6.05
C ARG A 186 5.43 23.63 7.36
N VAL A 187 6.24 22.67 7.83
CA VAL A 187 7.10 22.82 9.01
C VAL A 187 8.15 23.91 8.78
N GLY A 188 8.85 23.85 7.63
CA GLY A 188 9.86 24.84 7.27
C GLY A 188 9.28 26.25 7.21
N SER A 189 8.10 26.43 6.61
CA SER A 189 7.42 27.73 6.55
C SER A 189 6.95 28.25 7.92
N ALA A 190 6.52 27.38 8.85
CA ALA A 190 6.06 27.82 10.17
C ALA A 190 7.20 28.05 11.18
N LEU A 191 8.20 27.16 11.18
CA LEU A 191 9.17 27.03 12.28
C LEU A 191 10.62 27.30 11.82
N GLY A 192 10.82 27.54 10.53
CA GLY A 192 12.14 27.70 9.93
C GLY A 192 12.78 26.38 9.46
N PRO A 193 13.79 26.45 8.58
CA PRO A 193 14.41 25.27 7.96
C PRO A 193 15.10 24.34 8.96
N ASP A 194 15.66 24.89 10.05
CA ASP A 194 16.34 24.11 11.09
C ASP A 194 15.39 23.17 11.84
N ALA A 195 14.09 23.49 11.87
CA ALA A 195 13.08 22.64 12.52
C ALA A 195 12.78 21.37 11.72
N VAL A 196 12.90 21.39 10.38
CA VAL A 196 12.48 20.29 9.50
C VAL A 196 13.08 18.95 9.90
N ALA A 197 14.38 18.92 10.23
CA ALA A 197 15.06 17.70 10.65
C ALA A 197 14.47 17.08 11.92
N SER A 198 13.91 17.90 12.82
CA SER A 198 13.27 17.43 14.06
C SER A 198 11.89 16.81 13.82
N PHE A 199 11.27 17.10 12.68
CA PHE A 199 9.97 16.55 12.26
C PHE A 199 10.08 15.51 11.13
N ALA A 200 11.30 15.20 10.67
CA ALA A 200 11.58 14.19 9.64
C ALA A 200 11.54 12.77 10.25
N THR A 201 10.38 12.40 10.79
CA THR A 201 10.04 11.08 11.31
C THR A 201 8.87 10.52 10.54
N ASP A 202 8.68 9.20 10.57
CA ASP A 202 7.44 8.61 10.08
C ASP A 202 6.21 9.30 10.71
N GLY A 203 5.25 9.67 9.86
CA GLY A 203 4.08 10.45 10.29
C GLY A 203 3.24 9.73 11.35
N PRO A 204 2.31 10.42 12.02
CA PRO A 204 1.50 9.87 13.12
C PRO A 204 0.53 8.74 12.72
N GLY A 205 0.53 8.31 11.45
CA GLY A 205 -0.31 7.23 10.93
C GLY A 205 0.18 5.85 11.39
N THR A 206 -0.75 4.94 11.63
CA THR A 206 -0.48 3.58 12.17
C THR A 206 -0.02 2.58 11.10
N ALA A 207 0.59 3.04 10.00
CA ALA A 207 1.03 2.20 8.90
C ALA A 207 2.51 1.83 9.05
N GLY A 208 2.83 0.57 8.78
CA GLY A 208 4.18 0.05 8.90
C GLY A 208 4.23 -1.42 8.52
N SER A 209 5.33 -2.08 8.81
CA SER A 209 5.45 -3.52 8.68
C SER A 209 6.54 -4.02 9.62
N ASN A 210 6.47 -5.31 9.94
CA ASN A 210 7.62 -6.09 10.32
C ASN A 210 7.92 -7.10 9.21
N GLY A 211 9.20 -7.36 9.02
CA GLY A 211 9.68 -8.47 8.23
C GLY A 211 10.97 -8.97 8.85
N TRP A 212 11.15 -10.28 8.88
CA TRP A 212 12.41 -10.87 9.31
C TRP A 212 12.60 -12.25 8.69
N LEU A 213 13.86 -12.66 8.63
CA LEU A 213 14.29 -13.93 8.08
C LEU A 213 15.27 -14.57 9.07
N LEU A 214 15.17 -15.88 9.27
CA LEU A 214 16.15 -16.71 9.95
C LEU A 214 16.77 -17.71 8.97
N THR A 215 18.10 -17.84 9.00
CA THR A 215 18.81 -18.83 8.19
C THR A 215 18.57 -20.25 8.71
N PRO A 216 18.78 -21.29 7.89
CA PRO A 216 18.63 -22.69 8.30
C PRO A 216 19.28 -23.05 9.65
N GLN A 217 20.47 -22.50 9.94
CA GLN A 217 21.24 -22.78 11.16
C GLN A 217 20.57 -22.23 12.42
N ARG A 218 19.72 -21.21 12.29
CA ARG A 218 18.93 -20.60 13.36
C ARG A 218 17.56 -21.25 13.53
N THR A 219 17.31 -22.41 12.91
CA THR A 219 16.02 -23.10 12.96
C THR A 219 16.16 -24.55 13.45
N THR A 220 15.09 -25.10 14.01
CA THR A 220 15.07 -26.51 14.46
C THR A 220 14.85 -27.51 13.33
N THR A 221 14.30 -27.05 12.19
CA THR A 221 14.00 -27.89 11.03
C THR A 221 15.15 -27.95 10.02
N GLY A 222 16.10 -27.01 10.08
CA GLY A 222 17.14 -26.86 9.06
C GLY A 222 16.63 -26.22 7.76
N ALA A 223 15.41 -25.67 7.76
CA ALA A 223 14.85 -24.87 6.67
C ALA A 223 14.70 -23.41 7.15
N PRO A 224 14.89 -22.41 6.27
CA PRO A 224 14.77 -21.01 6.68
C PRO A 224 13.35 -20.69 7.19
N LEU A 225 13.24 -19.72 8.09
CA LEU A 225 11.95 -19.13 8.49
C LEU A 225 11.88 -17.70 8.00
N LEU A 226 10.75 -17.33 7.41
CA LEU A 226 10.47 -16.00 6.91
C LEU A 226 9.14 -15.53 7.49
N ALA A 227 9.06 -14.25 7.86
CA ALA A 227 7.80 -13.61 8.19
C ALA A 227 7.62 -12.28 7.47
N GLY A 228 6.39 -12.06 7.02
CA GLY A 228 5.85 -10.76 6.65
C GLY A 228 4.67 -10.45 7.53
N ASP A 229 4.69 -9.27 8.15
CA ASP A 229 3.69 -8.82 9.11
C ASP A 229 3.35 -7.35 8.78
N PRO A 230 2.48 -7.14 7.76
CA PRO A 230 2.12 -5.80 7.32
C PRO A 230 1.16 -5.13 8.32
N HIS A 231 1.48 -3.90 8.73
CA HIS A 231 0.65 -3.08 9.61
C HIS A 231 -0.09 -2.05 8.76
N ARG A 232 -1.38 -2.30 8.58
CA ARG A 232 -2.30 -1.45 7.82
C ARG A 232 -3.42 -1.00 8.75
N PHE A 233 -4.17 0.01 8.34
CA PHE A 233 -5.38 0.41 9.06
C PHE A 233 -6.30 -0.80 9.22
N ILE A 234 -6.91 -0.93 10.41
CA ILE A 234 -7.94 -1.93 10.66
C ILE A 234 -9.21 -1.45 9.97
N GLU A 235 -9.48 -2.04 8.82
CA GLU A 235 -10.66 -1.79 8.01
C GLU A 235 -11.45 -3.09 7.80
N ALA A 236 -12.76 -2.97 7.60
CA ALA A 236 -13.65 -4.10 7.41
C ALA A 236 -14.32 -3.99 6.02
N PRO A 237 -13.95 -4.84 5.05
CA PRO A 237 -12.97 -5.91 5.12
C PRO A 237 -11.53 -5.41 4.82
N GLY A 238 -10.51 -6.03 5.44
CA GLY A 238 -9.10 -5.61 5.33
C GLY A 238 -8.53 -5.60 3.90
N VAL A 239 -7.46 -4.82 3.66
CA VAL A 239 -6.76 -4.69 2.36
C VAL A 239 -6.26 -6.00 1.74
N TYR A 240 -6.13 -7.07 2.53
CA TYR A 240 -5.68 -8.37 2.04
C TYR A 240 -6.81 -9.40 2.03
N GLN A 241 -6.82 -10.22 0.98
CA GLN A 241 -7.56 -11.47 0.89
C GLN A 241 -6.54 -12.62 0.88
N GLN A 242 -6.55 -13.45 1.93
CA GLN A 242 -5.78 -14.69 1.90
C GLN A 242 -6.39 -15.64 0.87
N ILE A 243 -5.55 -16.26 0.03
CA ILE A 243 -6.00 -17.10 -1.08
C ILE A 243 -4.92 -18.12 -1.45
N ARG A 244 -5.35 -19.28 -1.95
CA ARG A 244 -4.50 -20.22 -2.70
C ARG A 244 -4.87 -20.21 -4.18
N LEU A 245 -3.88 -20.05 -5.04
CA LEU A 245 -4.00 -20.06 -6.49
C LEU A 245 -3.18 -21.24 -7.06
N ALA A 246 -3.85 -22.20 -7.69
CA ALA A 246 -3.20 -23.41 -8.20
C ALA A 246 -3.59 -23.75 -9.65
N CYS A 247 -2.62 -24.13 -10.46
CA CYS A 247 -2.78 -24.74 -11.78
C CYS A 247 -1.63 -25.74 -12.00
N PRO A 248 -1.54 -26.43 -13.16
CA PRO A 248 -0.40 -27.32 -13.43
C PRO A 248 0.96 -26.62 -13.39
N GLU A 249 1.02 -25.31 -13.66
CA GLU A 249 2.26 -24.53 -13.67
C GLU A 249 2.72 -24.11 -12.27
N PHE A 250 1.82 -23.90 -11.31
CA PHE A 250 2.17 -23.40 -9.98
C PHE A 250 1.09 -23.60 -8.93
N ASP A 251 1.48 -23.51 -7.66
CA ASP A 251 0.62 -23.63 -6.49
C ASP A 251 1.11 -22.67 -5.42
N VAL A 252 0.39 -21.57 -5.22
CA VAL A 252 0.83 -20.44 -4.39
C VAL A 252 -0.22 -20.11 -3.36
N VAL A 253 0.20 -19.96 -2.11
CA VAL A 253 -0.63 -19.43 -1.01
C VAL A 253 -0.05 -18.09 -0.59
N GLY A 254 -0.92 -17.10 -0.37
CA GLY A 254 -0.47 -15.78 0.06
C GLY A 254 -1.60 -14.80 0.29
N LEU A 255 -1.23 -13.52 0.31
CA LEU A 255 -2.12 -12.39 0.49
C LEU A 255 -2.27 -11.64 -0.84
N ALA A 256 -3.47 -11.72 -1.44
CA ALA A 256 -3.83 -10.94 -2.60
C ALA A 256 -4.40 -9.57 -2.18
N VAL A 257 -4.18 -8.55 -3.01
CA VAL A 257 -4.85 -7.24 -2.90
C VAL A 257 -6.15 -7.33 -3.71
N PRO A 258 -7.34 -7.21 -3.12
CA PRO A 258 -8.59 -7.23 -3.86
C PRO A 258 -8.61 -6.19 -5.00
N GLY A 259 -9.01 -6.61 -6.20
CA GLY A 259 -8.96 -5.79 -7.41
C GLY A 259 -7.68 -5.96 -8.23
N VAL A 260 -6.69 -6.73 -7.74
CA VAL A 260 -5.39 -6.94 -8.40
C VAL A 260 -5.12 -8.45 -8.55
N PRO A 261 -4.74 -8.94 -9.74
CA PRO A 261 -4.46 -10.36 -9.95
C PRO A 261 -3.16 -10.80 -9.27
N GLY A 262 -3.08 -12.10 -8.93
CA GLY A 262 -1.89 -12.71 -8.33
C GLY A 262 -1.67 -12.33 -6.87
N ILE A 263 -0.41 -12.47 -6.44
CA ILE A 263 0.05 -12.30 -5.05
C ILE A 263 1.35 -11.50 -5.08
N ALA A 264 1.25 -10.18 -4.94
CA ALA A 264 2.41 -9.29 -5.10
C ALA A 264 3.38 -9.34 -3.91
N HIS A 265 2.86 -9.21 -2.69
CA HIS A 265 3.68 -8.82 -1.54
C HIS A 265 4.09 -9.98 -0.61
N PHE A 266 3.21 -10.96 -0.41
CA PHE A 266 3.41 -12.02 0.58
C PHE A 266 2.90 -13.35 0.04
N GLY A 267 3.79 -14.30 -0.20
CA GLY A 267 3.41 -15.60 -0.72
C GLY A 267 4.47 -16.67 -0.56
N HIS A 268 4.06 -17.91 -0.74
CA HIS A 268 4.97 -19.04 -0.90
C HIS A 268 4.44 -20.06 -1.91
N THR A 269 5.36 -20.67 -2.65
CA THR A 269 5.06 -21.74 -3.64
C THR A 269 5.31 -23.14 -3.08
N GLY A 270 5.62 -23.23 -1.78
CA GLY A 270 6.08 -24.45 -1.10
C GLY A 270 7.59 -24.67 -1.19
N HIS A 271 8.24 -24.13 -2.22
CA HIS A 271 9.71 -24.19 -2.39
C HIS A 271 10.42 -22.88 -2.07
N VAL A 272 9.77 -21.74 -2.34
CA VAL A 272 10.26 -20.40 -2.00
C VAL A 272 9.15 -19.61 -1.36
N ALA A 273 9.51 -18.71 -0.43
CA ALA A 273 8.63 -17.73 0.18
C ALA A 273 9.24 -16.33 0.07
N TRP A 274 8.39 -15.32 -0.07
CA TRP A 274 8.78 -13.91 -0.06
C TRP A 274 7.83 -13.06 0.78
N ALA A 275 8.38 -11.99 1.33
CA ALA A 275 7.66 -10.98 2.10
C ALA A 275 8.30 -9.61 1.85
N ILE A 276 7.50 -8.57 2.00
CA ILE A 276 7.95 -7.19 1.84
C ILE A 276 7.66 -6.34 3.06
N THR A 277 8.43 -5.27 3.20
CA THR A 277 8.13 -4.12 4.05
C THR A 277 8.34 -2.85 3.23
N ASN A 278 7.61 -1.76 3.53
CA ASN A 278 7.87 -0.47 2.88
C ASN A 278 9.34 -0.06 3.10
N ALA A 279 10.04 0.31 2.01
CA ALA A 279 11.44 0.72 2.05
C ALA A 279 11.65 2.13 2.62
N MET A 280 10.59 2.92 2.77
CA MET A 280 10.66 4.34 3.11
C MET A 280 11.50 5.14 2.10
N ALA A 281 11.60 4.64 0.86
CA ALA A 281 12.33 5.32 -0.19
C ALA A 281 11.57 6.56 -0.66
N ASP A 282 12.31 7.61 -0.97
CA ASP A 282 11.77 8.79 -1.62
C ASP A 282 11.94 8.63 -3.14
N TYR A 283 10.83 8.47 -3.86
CA TYR A 283 10.84 8.19 -5.31
C TYR A 283 9.90 9.08 -6.13
N GLN A 284 9.21 10.03 -5.50
CA GLN A 284 8.32 10.98 -6.15
C GLN A 284 8.77 12.40 -5.84
N ASP A 285 8.59 13.34 -6.76
CA ASP A 285 8.91 14.74 -6.52
C ASP A 285 7.71 15.66 -6.73
N LEU A 286 7.75 16.80 -6.06
CA LEU A 286 6.80 17.89 -6.23
C LEU A 286 7.52 19.12 -6.77
N TYR A 287 7.04 19.62 -7.91
CA TYR A 287 7.53 20.84 -8.55
C TYR A 287 6.57 21.99 -8.30
N ARG A 288 7.05 23.13 -7.81
CA ARG A 288 6.30 24.39 -7.81
C ARG A 288 6.18 24.86 -9.25
N GLU A 289 4.95 25.07 -9.68
CA GLU A 289 4.59 25.47 -11.02
C GLU A 289 4.12 26.92 -11.02
N ARG A 290 4.51 27.66 -12.06
CA ARG A 290 3.88 28.95 -12.42
C ARG A 290 3.07 28.71 -13.67
N LEU A 291 1.77 28.91 -13.56
CA LEU A 291 0.81 28.69 -14.65
C LEU A 291 0.24 30.05 -15.09
N ARG A 292 -0.10 30.17 -16.37
CA ARG A 292 -0.88 31.30 -16.89
C ARG A 292 -1.91 30.84 -17.90
N ARG A 293 -3.04 31.55 -17.97
CA ARG A 293 -4.00 31.39 -19.06
C ARG A 293 -3.51 32.14 -20.30
N THR A 294 -3.61 31.48 -21.45
CA THR A 294 -3.36 32.06 -22.76
C THR A 294 -4.48 31.70 -23.72
N ARG A 295 -4.40 32.18 -24.96
CA ARG A 295 -5.26 31.72 -26.05
C ARG A 295 -4.39 31.17 -27.17
N ARG A 296 -4.81 30.04 -27.72
CA ARG A 296 -4.24 29.53 -28.97
C ARG A 296 -4.57 30.48 -30.13
N PRO A 297 -3.87 30.39 -31.27
CA PRO A 297 -4.17 31.20 -32.45
C PRO A 297 -5.62 31.10 -32.96
N ASP A 298 -6.31 30.00 -32.67
CA ASP A 298 -7.73 29.78 -33.00
C ASP A 298 -8.71 30.38 -31.98
N GLY A 299 -8.20 31.07 -30.94
CA GLY A 299 -8.99 31.69 -29.88
C GLY A 299 -9.37 30.76 -28.73
N THR A 300 -9.03 29.47 -28.80
CA THR A 300 -9.35 28.53 -27.71
C THR A 300 -8.50 28.80 -26.46
N PRO A 301 -9.06 28.65 -25.23
CA PRO A 301 -8.29 28.75 -24.00
C PRO A 301 -7.15 27.73 -23.98
N ALA A 302 -6.00 28.18 -23.50
CA ALA A 302 -4.82 27.36 -23.25
C ALA A 302 -4.21 27.70 -21.89
N VAL A 303 -3.41 26.78 -21.38
CA VAL A 303 -2.59 26.98 -20.19
C VAL A 303 -1.14 26.81 -20.61
N GLU A 304 -0.28 27.69 -20.12
CA GLU A 304 1.17 27.55 -20.23
C GLU A 304 1.77 27.45 -18.84
N ALA A 305 2.88 26.73 -18.74
CA ALA A 305 3.68 26.61 -17.53
C ALA A 305 5.06 27.23 -17.75
N TRP A 306 5.61 27.90 -16.75
CA TRP A 306 6.97 28.45 -16.82
C TRP A 306 8.00 27.36 -16.51
N GLY A 307 8.79 26.99 -17.52
CA GLY A 307 9.90 26.05 -17.40
C GLY A 307 11.28 26.73 -17.46
N PRO A 308 12.37 25.95 -17.46
CA PRO A 308 13.74 26.48 -17.50
C PRO A 308 14.04 27.32 -18.75
N ASP A 309 13.38 27.02 -19.87
CA ASP A 309 13.55 27.72 -21.16
C ASP A 309 12.44 28.75 -21.44
N GLY A 310 11.59 29.03 -20.45
CA GLY A 310 10.47 29.97 -20.53
C GLY A 310 9.09 29.31 -20.56
N TRP A 311 8.09 30.03 -21.09
CA TRP A 311 6.71 29.55 -21.15
C TRP A 311 6.55 28.40 -22.15
N GLU A 312 5.99 27.29 -21.69
CA GLU A 312 5.71 26.10 -22.50
C GLU A 312 4.23 25.67 -22.37
N PRO A 313 3.65 25.04 -23.40
CA PRO A 313 2.26 24.57 -23.34
C PRO A 313 2.04 23.51 -22.25
N ALA A 314 0.91 23.61 -21.54
CA ALA A 314 0.41 22.58 -20.63
C ALA A 314 -0.90 21.97 -21.15
N ASP A 315 -1.11 20.67 -20.92
CA ASP A 315 -2.42 20.03 -21.14
C ASP A 315 -3.37 20.51 -20.05
N ALA A 316 -4.56 20.96 -20.44
CA ALA A 316 -5.56 21.46 -19.49
C ALA A 316 -6.97 21.12 -19.99
N ARG A 317 -7.80 20.62 -19.08
CA ARG A 317 -9.22 20.36 -19.34
C ARG A 317 -10.04 20.53 -18.07
N THR A 318 -11.27 21.01 -18.22
CA THR A 318 -12.23 21.04 -17.13
C THR A 318 -12.97 19.71 -17.07
N GLU A 319 -13.09 19.15 -15.87
CA GLU A 319 -13.87 17.95 -15.61
C GLU A 319 -14.95 18.22 -14.57
N THR A 320 -16.09 17.56 -14.73
CA THR A 320 -17.20 17.61 -13.77
C THR A 320 -17.14 16.40 -12.82
N PHE A 321 -17.36 16.67 -11.55
CA PHE A 321 -17.44 15.72 -10.45
C PHE A 321 -18.87 15.68 -9.94
N LEU A 322 -19.50 14.52 -10.04
CA LEU A 322 -20.83 14.30 -9.47
C LEU A 322 -20.69 14.02 -7.98
N VAL A 323 -21.58 14.61 -7.17
CA VAL A 323 -21.57 14.48 -5.70
C VAL A 323 -22.95 14.03 -5.22
N ALA A 324 -23.02 12.93 -4.49
CA ALA A 324 -24.27 12.48 -3.90
C ALA A 324 -24.77 13.50 -2.87
N GLY A 325 -26.02 13.94 -3.02
CA GLY A 325 -26.64 14.92 -2.12
C GLY A 325 -26.14 16.37 -2.29
N GLY A 326 -25.37 16.68 -3.34
CA GLY A 326 -24.88 18.03 -3.64
C GLY A 326 -24.90 18.36 -5.13
N ASP A 327 -24.56 19.61 -5.46
CA ASP A 327 -24.42 20.03 -6.86
C ASP A 327 -23.12 19.47 -7.47
N PRO A 328 -23.09 19.22 -8.80
CA PRO A 328 -21.84 18.88 -9.48
C PRO A 328 -20.78 19.97 -9.30
N VAL A 329 -19.54 19.55 -9.08
CA VAL A 329 -18.39 20.45 -8.93
C VAL A 329 -17.51 20.37 -10.17
N GLU A 330 -17.08 21.50 -10.71
CA GLU A 330 -16.10 21.54 -11.79
C GLU A 330 -14.69 21.75 -11.22
N ALA A 331 -13.72 21.02 -11.74
CA ALA A 331 -12.31 21.29 -11.48
C ALA A 331 -11.48 21.15 -12.76
N GLU A 332 -10.50 22.03 -12.90
CA GLU A 332 -9.53 21.96 -13.99
C GLU A 332 -8.43 20.95 -13.64
N ILE A 333 -8.09 20.12 -14.63
CA ILE A 333 -7.05 19.12 -14.59
C ILE A 333 -5.93 19.59 -15.52
N VAL A 334 -4.76 19.88 -14.95
CA VAL A 334 -3.60 20.40 -15.68
C VAL A 334 -2.44 19.40 -15.60
N GLU A 335 -1.68 19.28 -16.69
CA GLU A 335 -0.46 18.50 -16.76
C GLU A 335 0.64 19.28 -17.49
N THR A 336 1.78 19.43 -16.82
CA THR A 336 2.97 20.11 -17.33
C THR A 336 4.02 19.10 -17.79
N ALA A 337 5.16 19.56 -18.33
CA ALA A 337 6.28 18.67 -18.65
C ALA A 337 6.87 17.95 -17.41
N ARG A 338 6.66 18.48 -16.19
CA ARG A 338 7.09 17.84 -14.94
C ARG A 338 6.13 16.73 -14.52
N GLY A 339 4.84 16.87 -14.82
CA GLY A 339 3.81 15.88 -14.51
C GLY A 339 2.44 16.49 -14.23
N PRO A 340 1.47 15.67 -13.78
CA PRO A 340 0.16 16.13 -13.35
C PRO A 340 0.21 17.15 -12.21
N VAL A 341 -0.55 18.25 -12.33
CA VAL A 341 -0.73 19.25 -11.26
C VAL A 341 -1.74 18.73 -10.24
N VAL A 342 -1.28 18.41 -9.03
CA VAL A 342 -2.08 17.77 -7.95
C VAL A 342 -2.62 18.75 -6.92
N VAL A 343 -1.93 19.87 -6.71
CA VAL A 343 -2.42 21.02 -5.94
C VAL A 343 -2.49 22.20 -6.89
N GLN A 344 -3.61 22.90 -6.94
CA GLN A 344 -3.84 23.99 -7.89
C GLN A 344 -4.77 25.02 -7.27
N GLY A 345 -4.25 26.25 -7.07
CA GLY A 345 -5.03 27.46 -6.86
C GLY A 345 -5.56 28.06 -8.17
N PRO A 346 -6.15 29.26 -8.14
CA PRO A 346 -6.58 29.98 -9.35
C PRO A 346 -5.41 30.14 -10.34
N ILE A 347 -5.67 29.97 -11.63
CA ILE A 347 -4.67 30.25 -12.67
C ILE A 347 -4.85 31.70 -13.15
N PRO A 348 -3.83 32.55 -13.02
CA PRO A 348 -3.92 33.96 -13.39
C PRO A 348 -4.10 34.17 -14.90
N ASP A 349 -4.77 35.26 -15.26
CA ASP A 349 -5.07 35.65 -16.66
C ASP A 349 -3.94 36.49 -17.28
N THR A 350 -3.02 37.03 -16.46
CA THR A 350 -1.89 37.85 -16.93
C THR A 350 -0.55 37.41 -16.34
N ALA A 351 0.55 37.73 -17.04
CA ALA A 351 1.91 37.44 -16.58
C ALA A 351 2.30 38.27 -15.33
N GLU A 352 1.79 39.49 -15.22
CA GLU A 352 2.01 40.37 -14.07
C GLU A 352 1.35 39.81 -12.79
N GLU A 353 0.16 39.21 -12.91
CA GLU A 353 -0.51 38.50 -11.80
C GLU A 353 0.24 37.21 -11.40
N ALA A 354 0.85 36.50 -12.36
CA ALA A 354 1.65 35.29 -12.10
C ALA A 354 3.00 35.58 -11.41
N GLU A 355 3.55 36.79 -11.58
CA GLU A 355 4.83 37.20 -10.98
C GLU A 355 4.65 37.78 -9.57
N VAL A 356 3.60 38.57 -9.32
CA VAL A 356 3.33 39.27 -8.04
C VAL A 356 3.05 38.29 -6.88
N GLU A 357 2.47 37.12 -7.14
CA GLU A 357 2.14 36.15 -6.08
C GLU A 357 3.35 35.38 -5.52
N THR A 358 4.50 35.44 -6.21
CA THR A 358 5.71 34.71 -5.78
C THR A 358 6.60 35.47 -4.79
N ASP A 359 6.35 36.77 -4.58
CA ASP A 359 7.21 37.65 -3.76
C ASP A 359 6.66 37.90 -2.34
N ALA A 360 5.72 37.07 -1.86
CA ALA A 360 5.10 37.17 -0.54
C ALA A 360 6.03 36.80 0.65
N SER A 361 7.32 37.12 0.54
CA SER A 361 8.27 37.16 1.65
C SER A 361 8.15 38.44 2.50
N GLU A 362 7.33 39.41 2.10
CA GLU A 362 7.17 40.70 2.80
C GLU A 362 5.77 40.99 3.39
N ALA A 363 4.85 40.02 3.45
CA ALA A 363 3.54 40.23 4.11
C ALA A 363 3.58 39.81 5.59
N GLU A 364 3.98 40.75 6.46
CA GLU A 364 3.80 40.65 7.91
C GLU A 364 2.31 40.66 8.30
N THR A 365 1.98 39.79 9.27
CA THR A 365 0.83 39.85 10.20
C THR A 365 -0.59 39.68 9.63
N ASP A 366 -0.99 38.41 9.44
CA ASP A 366 -2.24 37.80 9.96
C ASP A 366 -2.52 36.48 9.21
N ALA A 367 -1.67 35.46 9.43
CA ALA A 367 -1.70 34.19 8.68
C ALA A 367 -2.15 33.01 9.56
N ALA A 368 -3.25 33.16 10.30
CA ALA A 368 -3.81 32.08 11.11
C ALA A 368 -5.05 31.40 10.50
N GLU A 369 -5.67 31.94 9.43
CA GLU A 369 -6.92 31.39 8.89
C GLU A 369 -7.02 31.27 7.35
N ALA A 370 -5.97 31.62 6.59
CA ALA A 370 -5.99 31.43 5.14
C ALA A 370 -5.57 29.99 4.75
N ASP A 371 -6.50 29.24 4.19
CA ASP A 371 -6.28 27.92 3.59
C ASP A 371 -5.18 27.99 2.51
N ALA A 372 -4.33 26.98 2.41
CA ALA A 372 -3.23 26.93 1.45
C ALA A 372 -3.70 26.96 -0.03
N SER A 373 -5.02 26.87 -0.26
CA SER A 373 -5.67 27.05 -1.56
C SER A 373 -5.72 28.50 -2.07
N ASP A 374 -5.44 29.51 -1.22
CA ASP A 374 -5.75 30.92 -1.51
C ASP A 374 -4.57 31.74 -2.07
N ARG A 375 -3.38 31.15 -2.17
CA ARG A 375 -2.22 31.73 -2.89
C ARG A 375 -2.06 30.90 -4.15
N GLY A 376 -2.00 31.46 -5.36
CA GLY A 376 -1.99 30.77 -6.68
C GLY A 376 -0.86 29.75 -6.88
N THR A 377 -0.85 28.72 -6.05
CA THR A 377 0.17 27.71 -5.91
C THR A 377 -0.27 26.53 -6.75
N ALA A 378 0.54 26.17 -7.74
CA ALA A 378 0.39 24.95 -8.49
C ALA A 378 1.56 24.01 -8.15
N LEU A 379 1.26 22.75 -7.83
CA LEU A 379 2.26 21.71 -7.57
C LEU A 379 2.10 20.55 -8.53
N ALA A 380 3.09 20.30 -9.37
CA ALA A 380 3.15 19.12 -10.24
C ALA A 380 3.80 17.93 -9.54
N LEU A 381 3.16 16.76 -9.60
CA LEU A 381 3.67 15.50 -9.10
C LEU A 381 4.40 14.75 -10.22
N ARG A 382 5.67 14.42 -9.99
CA ARG A 382 6.45 13.55 -10.85
C ARG A 382 6.66 12.20 -10.17
N LEU A 383 6.14 11.13 -10.76
CA LEU A 383 6.19 9.77 -10.19
C LEU A 383 6.71 8.73 -11.22
N PRO A 384 7.45 7.70 -10.78
CA PRO A 384 8.12 6.75 -11.68
C PRO A 384 7.18 6.04 -12.65
N ALA A 385 6.03 5.52 -12.19
CA ALA A 385 5.12 4.82 -13.09
C ALA A 385 4.59 5.68 -14.23
N ARG A 386 4.40 6.99 -13.99
CA ARG A 386 3.99 7.92 -15.04
C ARG A 386 5.12 8.23 -16.01
N VAL A 387 6.34 8.36 -15.53
CA VAL A 387 7.53 8.65 -16.36
C VAL A 387 7.92 7.43 -17.20
N LEU A 388 7.90 6.24 -16.61
CA LEU A 388 8.28 4.98 -17.25
C LEU A 388 7.15 4.38 -18.09
N GLY A 389 5.89 4.72 -17.79
CA GLY A 389 4.75 4.02 -18.36
C GLY A 389 4.70 2.55 -17.93
N SER A 390 5.19 2.20 -16.74
CA SER A 390 5.19 0.83 -16.21
C SER A 390 5.02 0.82 -14.69
N LEU A 391 4.31 -0.19 -14.19
CA LEU A 391 4.20 -0.51 -12.77
C LEU A 391 5.04 -1.74 -12.37
N GLY A 392 5.61 -2.45 -13.35
CA GLY A 392 6.28 -3.73 -13.12
C GLY A 392 5.33 -4.91 -12.90
N PHE A 393 4.14 -4.87 -13.49
CA PHE A 393 3.13 -5.94 -13.33
C PHE A 393 3.58 -7.28 -13.94
N ASP A 394 4.56 -7.27 -14.83
CA ASP A 394 5.19 -8.49 -15.39
C ASP A 394 5.88 -9.33 -14.30
N ALA A 395 6.26 -8.71 -13.18
CA ALA A 395 6.77 -9.42 -12.00
C ALA A 395 5.72 -10.37 -11.38
N LEU A 396 4.43 -10.03 -11.44
CA LEU A 396 3.37 -10.79 -10.75
C LEU A 396 3.20 -12.22 -11.29
N PRO A 397 3.01 -12.45 -12.60
CA PRO A 397 2.95 -13.81 -13.13
C PRO A 397 4.28 -14.56 -12.99
N ALA A 398 5.43 -13.87 -12.92
CA ALA A 398 6.73 -14.48 -12.66
C ALA A 398 6.86 -14.96 -11.21
N LEU A 399 6.45 -14.16 -10.22
CA LEU A 399 6.41 -14.53 -8.81
C LEU A 399 5.55 -15.77 -8.56
N LEU A 400 4.40 -15.90 -9.23
CA LEU A 400 3.57 -17.09 -9.12
C LEU A 400 4.30 -18.38 -9.56
N ARG A 401 5.21 -18.26 -10.52
CA ARG A 401 6.02 -19.36 -11.06
C ARG A 401 7.33 -19.60 -10.30
N ALA A 402 7.71 -18.73 -9.38
CA ALA A 402 8.98 -18.83 -8.67
C ALA A 402 9.12 -20.16 -7.91
N ARG A 403 10.33 -20.74 -7.97
CA ARG A 403 10.70 -21.97 -7.25
C ARG A 403 11.94 -21.78 -6.38
N THR A 404 12.75 -20.80 -6.72
CA THR A 404 13.97 -20.45 -6.02
C THR A 404 13.96 -18.97 -5.67
N VAL A 405 14.84 -18.58 -4.75
CA VAL A 405 15.11 -17.17 -4.47
C VAL A 405 15.61 -16.44 -5.72
N ALA A 406 16.37 -17.10 -6.58
CA ALA A 406 16.84 -16.49 -7.83
C ALA A 406 15.67 -16.11 -8.76
N ASP A 407 14.61 -16.91 -8.81
CA ASP A 407 13.40 -16.59 -9.58
C ASP A 407 12.67 -15.37 -9.00
N VAL A 408 12.55 -15.29 -7.67
CA VAL A 408 11.96 -14.13 -6.98
C VAL A 408 12.80 -12.88 -7.23
N ASP A 409 14.11 -13.00 -7.13
CA ASP A 409 15.05 -11.90 -7.37
C ASP A 409 14.92 -11.37 -8.79
N ALA A 410 14.94 -12.25 -9.80
CA ALA A 410 14.78 -11.88 -11.20
C ALA A 410 13.40 -11.29 -11.50
N ALA A 411 12.32 -11.85 -10.94
CA ALA A 411 10.97 -11.31 -11.15
C ALA A 411 10.85 -9.85 -10.67
N LEU A 412 11.55 -9.49 -9.60
CA LEU A 412 11.49 -8.17 -8.99
C LEU A 412 12.46 -7.15 -9.62
N ASP A 413 13.19 -7.52 -10.68
CA ASP A 413 13.98 -6.57 -11.47
C ASP A 413 13.10 -5.67 -12.34
N GLU A 414 11.92 -6.16 -12.75
CA GLU A 414 10.92 -5.37 -13.49
C GLU A 414 10.03 -4.51 -12.58
N TRP A 415 10.16 -4.65 -11.25
CA TRP A 415 9.27 -3.99 -10.29
C TRP A 415 9.54 -2.48 -10.20
N VAL A 416 8.50 -1.66 -10.38
CA VAL A 416 8.63 -0.19 -10.37
C VAL A 416 8.17 0.41 -9.04
N GLU A 417 6.91 0.23 -8.65
CA GLU A 417 6.37 0.84 -7.43
C GLU A 417 5.24 0.01 -6.79
N PRO A 418 5.10 0.05 -5.45
CA PRO A 418 5.88 0.81 -4.48
C PRO A 418 7.30 0.25 -4.25
N VAL A 419 8.20 1.10 -3.76
CA VAL A 419 9.56 0.69 -3.41
C VAL A 419 9.56 -0.05 -2.06
N ASN A 420 10.02 -1.30 -2.08
CA ASN A 420 9.91 -2.22 -0.96
C ASN A 420 11.27 -2.81 -0.59
N VAL A 421 11.47 -3.08 0.70
CA VAL A 421 12.48 -4.05 1.14
C VAL A 421 11.87 -5.43 1.06
N VAL A 422 12.51 -6.30 0.29
CA VAL A 422 12.10 -7.67 0.00
C VAL A 422 13.00 -8.61 0.77
N MET A 423 12.39 -9.58 1.45
CA MET A 423 13.07 -10.74 2.00
C MET A 423 12.48 -12.01 1.37
N ALA A 424 13.35 -12.93 0.95
CA ALA A 424 12.93 -14.21 0.41
C ALA A 424 13.85 -15.33 0.87
N ALA A 425 13.32 -16.53 0.98
CA ALA A 425 14.08 -17.73 1.31
C ALA A 425 13.50 -18.95 0.60
N ASP A 426 14.35 -19.91 0.22
CA ASP A 426 13.93 -21.15 -0.40
C ASP A 426 14.44 -22.41 0.31
N THR A 427 13.85 -23.55 -0.03
CA THR A 427 14.18 -24.86 0.53
C THR A 427 15.56 -25.38 0.11
N ALA A 428 16.21 -24.76 -0.89
CA ALA A 428 17.56 -25.10 -1.32
C ALA A 428 18.64 -24.29 -0.57
N GLY A 429 18.22 -23.37 0.32
CA GLY A 429 19.11 -22.53 1.12
C GLY A 429 19.40 -21.16 0.51
N GLY A 430 18.72 -20.77 -0.57
CA GLY A 430 18.76 -19.42 -1.11
C GLY A 430 18.16 -18.41 -0.12
N LEU A 431 18.77 -17.23 -0.04
CA LEU A 431 18.38 -16.12 0.83
C LEU A 431 18.44 -14.80 0.06
N LEU A 432 17.47 -13.92 0.27
CA LEU A 432 17.41 -12.58 -0.31
C LEU A 432 17.06 -11.56 0.75
N HIS A 433 17.75 -10.43 0.71
CA HIS A 433 17.42 -9.22 1.44
C HIS A 433 17.85 -8.03 0.57
N ARG A 434 16.91 -7.37 -0.10
CA ARG A 434 17.20 -6.25 -1.00
C ARG A 434 16.08 -5.23 -1.07
N VAL A 435 16.36 -4.09 -1.66
CA VAL A 435 15.31 -3.17 -2.12
C VAL A 435 14.86 -3.58 -3.54
N ALA A 436 13.58 -3.40 -3.84
CA ALA A 436 13.01 -3.53 -5.19
C ALA A 436 12.09 -2.34 -5.47
N GLY A 437 12.13 -1.82 -6.69
CA GLY A 437 11.43 -0.62 -7.13
C GLY A 437 12.32 0.30 -7.96
N ALA A 438 11.77 1.43 -8.40
CA ALA A 438 12.45 2.43 -9.20
C ALA A 438 12.58 3.74 -8.42
N VAL A 439 13.82 4.18 -8.17
CA VAL A 439 14.13 5.48 -7.56
C VAL A 439 14.95 6.31 -8.54
N PRO A 440 14.51 7.51 -8.94
CA PRO A 440 15.23 8.30 -9.93
C PRO A 440 16.49 8.94 -9.33
N VAL A 441 17.57 8.95 -10.12
CA VAL A 441 18.77 9.73 -9.80
C VAL A 441 18.45 11.20 -10.03
N ARG A 442 18.59 11.99 -8.96
CA ARG A 442 18.17 13.38 -8.93
C ARG A 442 18.91 14.17 -7.85
N PRO A 443 18.94 15.51 -7.94
CA PRO A 443 19.52 16.38 -6.94
C PRO A 443 18.95 16.14 -5.54
N ASP A 444 19.76 16.41 -4.53
CA ASP A 444 19.37 16.18 -3.14
C ASP A 444 18.26 17.13 -2.66
N ALA A 445 18.13 18.31 -3.26
CA ALA A 445 17.03 19.25 -2.99
C ALA A 445 15.66 18.60 -3.21
N ASN A 446 15.51 17.85 -4.31
CA ASN A 446 14.31 17.08 -4.62
C ASN A 446 13.95 16.11 -3.50
N ARG A 447 14.94 15.53 -2.81
CA ARG A 447 14.71 14.57 -1.71
C ARG A 447 14.14 15.23 -0.46
N ARG A 448 14.45 16.50 -0.25
CA ARG A 448 14.11 17.22 0.99
C ARG A 448 12.73 17.86 0.95
N GLY A 449 12.29 18.39 -0.19
CA GLY A 449 11.04 19.13 -0.25
C GLY A 449 10.56 19.41 -1.66
N LEU A 450 9.84 20.51 -1.79
CA LEU A 450 9.36 21.02 -3.07
C LEU A 450 10.54 21.71 -3.79
N VAL A 451 10.58 21.59 -5.11
CA VAL A 451 11.58 22.23 -5.96
C VAL A 451 10.90 23.08 -7.02
N ASP A 452 11.58 24.08 -7.57
CA ASP A 452 10.98 24.96 -8.57
C ASP A 452 11.05 24.34 -9.98
N ALA A 453 9.94 24.40 -10.73
CA ALA A 453 9.89 23.86 -12.10
C ALA A 453 10.84 24.55 -13.07
N TRP A 454 11.19 25.81 -12.82
CA TRP A 454 12.07 26.63 -13.66
C TRP A 454 13.55 26.55 -13.27
N ASP A 455 13.89 25.83 -12.19
CA ASP A 455 15.29 25.59 -11.84
C ASP A 455 15.81 24.36 -12.62
N PRO A 456 16.70 24.54 -13.62
CA PRO A 456 17.27 23.42 -14.35
C PRO A 456 18.09 22.49 -13.44
N ALA A 457 18.58 22.98 -12.30
CA ALA A 457 19.30 22.18 -11.32
C ALA A 457 18.39 21.21 -10.54
N ALA A 458 17.06 21.28 -10.70
CA ALA A 458 16.07 20.40 -10.06
C ALA A 458 15.59 19.24 -10.98
N ALA A 459 16.14 19.12 -12.19
CA ALA A 459 15.76 18.10 -13.15
C ALA A 459 16.23 16.69 -12.74
N TRP A 460 15.43 15.67 -13.05
CA TRP A 460 15.89 14.28 -12.99
C TRP A 460 16.95 14.03 -14.07
N SER A 461 17.97 13.21 -13.78
CA SER A 461 19.01 12.91 -14.78
C SER A 461 18.51 12.00 -15.91
N GLY A 462 17.39 11.30 -15.70
CA GLY A 462 16.92 10.21 -16.55
C GLY A 462 17.50 8.84 -16.19
N GLU A 463 18.42 8.79 -15.24
CA GLU A 463 18.98 7.55 -14.68
C GLU A 463 18.21 7.10 -13.43
N TRP A 464 18.40 5.84 -13.05
CA TRP A 464 17.75 5.20 -11.91
C TRP A 464 18.79 4.66 -10.94
N GLU A 465 18.51 4.80 -9.65
CA GLU A 465 19.39 4.34 -8.57
C GLU A 465 19.56 2.82 -8.63
N ALA A 466 20.76 2.33 -8.35
CA ALA A 466 20.99 0.92 -8.15
C ALA A 466 20.34 0.47 -6.83
N MET A 467 19.49 -0.57 -6.89
CA MET A 467 18.77 -1.02 -5.70
C MET A 467 19.69 -1.70 -4.68
N PRO A 468 19.79 -1.20 -3.43
CA PRO A 468 20.67 -1.76 -2.42
C PRO A 468 20.33 -3.20 -2.04
N ARG A 469 21.37 -3.96 -1.69
CA ARG A 469 21.28 -5.35 -1.21
C ARG A 469 21.93 -5.45 0.17
N GLY A 470 21.32 -6.24 1.05
CA GLY A 470 21.80 -6.50 2.40
C GLY A 470 22.27 -7.95 2.55
N GLU A 471 23.27 -8.18 3.39
CA GLU A 471 23.69 -9.53 3.75
C GLU A 471 22.78 -10.12 4.84
N VAL A 472 22.73 -11.46 4.88
CA VAL A 472 22.13 -12.24 5.97
C VAL A 472 23.25 -12.95 6.74
N SER A 473 24.17 -12.19 7.32
CA SER A 473 25.43 -12.70 7.87
C SER A 473 25.34 -13.20 9.31
N ASP A 474 24.44 -12.65 10.14
CA ASP A 474 24.27 -13.01 11.56
C ASP A 474 23.22 -14.11 11.81
N GLY A 475 22.93 -14.90 10.76
CA GLY A 475 21.86 -15.89 10.79
C GLY A 475 20.45 -15.30 10.78
N ARG A 476 20.31 -13.97 10.69
CA ARG A 476 19.01 -13.30 10.55
C ARG A 476 19.08 -12.02 9.72
N ALA A 477 17.95 -11.62 9.17
CA ALA A 477 17.69 -10.25 8.68
C ALA A 477 16.41 -9.72 9.34
N VAL A 478 16.36 -8.42 9.62
CA VAL A 478 15.19 -7.75 10.23
C VAL A 478 14.97 -6.42 9.54
N MET A 479 13.72 -6.16 9.16
CA MET A 479 13.27 -4.86 8.69
C MET A 479 11.95 -4.50 9.36
N ALA A 480 11.90 -3.31 9.96
CA ALA A 480 10.69 -2.75 10.53
C ALA A 480 10.57 -1.27 10.15
N ASN A 481 10.71 -0.99 8.85
CA ASN A 481 10.74 0.34 8.22
C ASN A 481 11.82 1.29 8.79
N ALA A 482 12.74 0.76 9.58
CA ALA A 482 13.85 1.50 10.14
C ALA A 482 14.96 1.66 9.10
N ARG A 483 15.92 2.55 9.38
CA ARG A 483 17.17 2.64 8.61
C ARG A 483 17.82 1.25 8.52
N GLY A 484 18.40 0.95 7.36
CA GLY A 484 18.98 -0.35 7.04
C GLY A 484 19.39 -0.39 5.57
N VAL A 485 19.05 -1.46 4.86
CA VAL A 485 19.37 -1.61 3.42
C VAL A 485 18.83 -0.46 2.57
N ALA A 486 17.69 0.13 2.92
CA ALA A 486 17.08 1.24 2.19
C ALA A 486 17.61 2.64 2.57
N THR A 487 18.56 2.75 3.51
CA THR A 487 19.11 4.05 3.98
C THR A 487 19.52 5.00 2.85
N PRO A 488 20.17 4.56 1.75
CA PRO A 488 20.58 5.46 0.68
C PRO A 488 19.43 6.12 -0.10
N LEU A 489 18.21 5.57 0.01
CA LEU A 489 17.08 5.92 -0.85
C LEU A 489 16.00 6.74 -0.14
N GLY A 490 16.09 6.93 1.17
CA GLY A 490 15.04 7.59 1.97
C GLY A 490 15.60 8.53 3.03
N SER A 491 14.73 9.36 3.62
CA SER A 491 15.09 10.31 4.68
C SER A 491 14.34 10.04 5.99
N GLU A 492 13.06 9.72 5.90
CA GLU A 492 12.15 9.47 7.02
C GLU A 492 11.95 7.98 7.22
N PHE A 493 12.46 7.45 8.33
CA PHE A 493 12.34 6.04 8.67
C PHE A 493 11.69 5.91 10.03
N ALA A 494 11.02 4.78 10.25
CA ALA A 494 10.53 4.45 11.58
C ALA A 494 11.67 4.38 12.58
N ALA A 495 11.39 4.78 13.82
CA ALA A 495 12.34 4.66 14.90
C ALA A 495 12.77 3.18 15.09
N ALA A 496 14.07 2.94 15.27
CA ALA A 496 14.65 1.60 15.24
C ALA A 496 14.27 0.67 16.41
N HIS A 497 13.45 1.12 17.37
CA HIS A 497 13.12 0.34 18.57
C HIS A 497 12.36 -0.96 18.23
N ARG A 498 11.45 -0.96 17.24
CA ARG A 498 10.75 -2.18 16.79
C ARG A 498 11.71 -3.19 16.17
N ALA A 499 12.56 -2.74 15.23
CA ALA A 499 13.57 -3.58 14.61
C ALA A 499 14.57 -4.16 15.64
N ARG A 500 15.01 -3.35 16.60
CA ARG A 500 15.90 -3.79 17.70
C ARG A 500 15.21 -4.83 18.59
N ARG A 501 13.94 -4.61 18.95
CA ARG A 501 13.19 -5.55 19.78
C ARG A 501 13.01 -6.91 19.09
N ILE A 502 12.68 -6.92 17.79
CA ILE A 502 12.60 -8.16 17.00
C ILE A 502 13.95 -8.88 16.98
N ALA A 503 15.03 -8.14 16.72
CA ALA A 503 16.39 -8.68 16.76
C ALA A 503 16.74 -9.31 18.11
N GLU A 504 16.49 -8.61 19.22
CA GLU A 504 16.69 -9.12 20.58
C GLU A 504 15.90 -10.40 20.85
N LEU A 505 14.62 -10.44 20.44
CA LEU A 505 13.78 -11.63 20.59
C LEU A 505 14.38 -12.79 19.80
N LEU A 506 14.71 -12.60 18.52
CA LEU A 506 15.30 -13.64 17.69
C LEU A 506 16.64 -14.15 18.23
N ASP A 507 17.43 -13.29 18.86
CA ASP A 507 18.73 -13.62 19.45
C ASP A 507 18.64 -14.23 20.86
N SER A 508 17.46 -14.18 21.51
CA SER A 508 17.24 -14.79 22.84
C SER A 508 17.39 -16.31 22.86
N ARG A 509 17.39 -16.96 21.68
CA ARG A 509 17.53 -18.41 21.52
C ARG A 509 18.39 -18.73 20.30
N PRO A 510 19.20 -19.80 20.35
CA PRO A 510 20.06 -20.17 19.23
C PRO A 510 19.28 -20.71 18.02
N ARG A 511 18.15 -21.40 18.26
CA ARG A 511 17.32 -22.00 17.21
C ARG A 511 15.83 -21.81 17.49
N TRP A 512 15.06 -21.63 16.43
CA TRP A 512 13.62 -21.41 16.45
C TRP A 512 12.85 -22.50 15.70
N SER A 513 11.72 -22.94 16.25
CA SER A 513 10.74 -23.72 15.48
C SER A 513 9.68 -22.79 14.87
N PRO A 514 8.96 -23.22 13.83
CA PRO A 514 7.81 -22.47 13.30
C PRO A 514 6.76 -22.14 14.38
N ALA A 515 6.56 -23.01 15.37
CA ALA A 515 5.59 -22.79 16.44
C ALA A 515 6.05 -21.71 17.43
N ASP A 516 7.34 -21.70 17.77
CA ASP A 516 7.91 -20.76 18.75
C ASP A 516 7.86 -19.31 18.27
N ILE A 517 7.90 -19.10 16.95
CA ILE A 517 8.04 -17.79 16.34
C ILE A 517 6.86 -16.85 16.62
N THR A 518 5.71 -17.41 16.99
CA THR A 518 4.53 -16.67 17.46
C THR A 518 4.91 -15.70 18.59
N ALA A 519 5.84 -16.09 19.47
CA ALA A 519 6.30 -15.24 20.56
C ALA A 519 6.95 -13.92 20.10
N VAL A 520 7.49 -13.87 18.87
CA VAL A 520 8.03 -12.64 18.29
C VAL A 520 6.90 -11.73 17.82
N HIS A 521 5.87 -12.30 17.19
CA HIS A 521 4.72 -11.55 16.66
C HIS A 521 3.78 -11.04 17.75
N THR A 522 3.69 -11.74 18.87
CA THR A 522 2.80 -11.38 19.98
C THR A 522 3.51 -10.66 21.12
N ASP A 523 4.76 -10.21 20.94
CA ASP A 523 5.47 -9.43 21.94
C ASP A 523 4.80 -8.06 22.13
N THR A 524 4.47 -7.73 23.38
CA THR A 524 3.79 -6.48 23.77
C THR A 524 4.69 -5.55 24.58
N PHE A 525 5.98 -5.87 24.68
CA PHE A 525 6.92 -5.08 25.47
C PHE A 525 7.16 -3.71 24.81
N SER A 526 7.02 -2.63 25.59
CA SER A 526 7.26 -1.26 25.13
C SER A 526 8.63 -0.76 25.61
N PRO A 527 9.72 -0.92 24.84
CA PRO A 527 11.04 -0.45 25.24
C PRO A 527 11.10 1.08 25.39
N GLY A 528 10.28 1.81 24.62
CA GLY A 528 10.18 3.27 24.71
C GLY A 528 9.64 3.75 26.06
N ALA A 529 8.69 3.02 26.66
CA ALA A 529 8.14 3.36 27.97
C ALA A 529 9.22 3.36 29.07
N SER A 530 10.14 2.40 29.04
CA SER A 530 11.24 2.31 30.00
C SER A 530 12.15 3.55 29.95
N VAL A 531 12.47 4.02 28.74
CA VAL A 531 13.31 5.22 28.56
C VAL A 531 12.60 6.47 29.09
N LEU A 532 11.31 6.63 28.75
CA LEU A 532 10.53 7.79 29.18
C LEU A 532 10.37 7.85 30.70
N ILE A 533 10.10 6.71 31.34
CA ILE A 533 9.90 6.67 32.79
C ILE A 533 11.21 6.99 33.53
N ALA A 534 12.32 6.36 33.13
CA ALA A 534 13.62 6.64 33.72
C ALA A 534 14.08 8.09 33.55
N ARG A 535 13.75 8.72 32.42
CA ARG A 535 14.22 10.09 32.10
C ARG A 535 13.30 11.20 32.56
N LEU A 536 11.99 10.98 32.55
CA LEU A 536 11.00 12.04 32.75
C LEU A 536 10.20 11.87 34.04
N VAL A 537 10.07 10.64 34.55
CA VAL A 537 9.16 10.33 35.66
C VAL A 537 9.93 10.12 36.96
N GLU A 538 10.96 9.28 36.95
CA GLU A 538 11.79 8.98 38.13
C GLU A 538 12.44 10.23 38.77
N PRO A 539 12.95 11.22 38.00
CA PRO A 539 13.60 12.40 38.59
C PRO A 539 12.63 13.41 39.23
N LEU A 540 11.30 13.26 39.05
CA LEU A 540 10.34 14.22 39.54
C LEU A 540 10.28 14.22 41.08
N ALA A 541 10.37 15.40 41.68
CA ALA A 541 10.30 15.62 43.12
C ALA A 541 9.17 16.61 43.47
N GLY A 542 8.77 16.67 44.74
CA GLY A 542 7.72 17.59 45.19
C GLY A 542 6.33 17.28 44.62
N LEU A 543 6.08 16.02 44.24
CA LEU A 543 4.81 15.58 43.65
C LEU A 543 3.66 15.65 44.66
N SER A 544 2.45 15.98 44.17
CA SER A 544 1.22 15.82 44.95
C SER A 544 1.02 14.33 45.33
N PRO A 545 0.19 14.02 46.34
CA PRO A 545 -0.13 12.64 46.68
C PRO A 545 -0.62 11.80 45.49
N GLU A 546 -1.43 12.39 44.61
CA GLU A 546 -1.99 11.76 43.40
C GLU A 546 -0.88 11.47 42.38
N ALA A 547 -0.03 12.46 42.08
CA ALA A 547 1.08 12.29 41.15
C ALA A 547 2.13 11.29 41.66
N ALA A 548 2.40 11.27 42.97
CA ALA A 548 3.26 10.28 43.59
C ALA A 548 2.66 8.86 43.52
N SER A 549 1.33 8.73 43.55
CA SER A 549 0.65 7.45 43.35
C SER A 549 0.76 6.96 41.92
N LEU A 550 0.50 7.84 40.94
CA LEU A 550 0.67 7.51 39.52
C LEU A 550 2.11 7.13 39.19
N ARG A 551 3.11 7.84 39.76
CA ARG A 551 4.51 7.45 39.60
C ARG A 551 4.77 6.03 40.09
N ARG A 552 4.26 5.65 41.27
CA ARG A 552 4.44 4.28 41.78
C ARG A 552 3.80 3.22 40.89
N GLU A 553 2.66 3.52 40.29
CA GLU A 553 2.00 2.65 39.32
C GLU A 553 2.84 2.50 38.05
N LEU A 554 3.34 3.62 37.52
CA LEU A 554 4.27 3.61 36.39
C LEU A 554 5.55 2.84 36.74
N ASP A 555 6.15 3.02 37.91
CA ASP A 555 7.36 2.29 38.32
C ASP A 555 7.10 0.78 38.47
N ALA A 556 5.90 0.39 38.90
CA ALA A 556 5.51 -1.01 39.08
C ALA A 556 5.09 -1.73 37.79
N TRP A 557 4.74 -1.00 36.74
CA TRP A 557 4.34 -1.59 35.46
C TRP A 557 5.52 -2.30 34.78
N ASP A 558 5.32 -3.56 34.39
CA ASP A 558 6.29 -4.44 33.73
C ASP A 558 6.60 -4.06 32.26
N ARG A 559 6.01 -2.97 31.77
CA ARG A 559 6.18 -2.42 30.42
C ARG A 559 5.55 -3.26 29.32
N HIS A 560 4.77 -4.29 29.65
CA HIS A 560 3.99 -5.03 28.68
C HIS A 560 2.62 -4.38 28.50
N MET A 561 2.23 -4.15 27.25
CA MET A 561 0.90 -3.68 26.87
C MET A 561 -0.08 -4.85 26.85
N GLY A 562 -0.30 -5.47 28.01
CA GLY A 562 -1.31 -6.52 28.19
C GLY A 562 -2.74 -5.97 28.09
N ALA A 563 -3.67 -6.85 27.74
CA ALA A 563 -5.11 -6.57 27.76
C ALA A 563 -5.72 -6.90 29.14
#